data_AF-A0A2P5NA85-F1
#
_entry.id   AF-A0A2P5NA85-F1
#
_cell.length_a   1.000
_cell.length_b   1.000
_cell.length_c   1.000
_cell.angle_alpha   90.00
_cell.angle_beta   90.00
_cell.angle_gamma   90.00
#
_symmetry.space_group_name_H-M   'P 1'
#
loop_
_entity.id
_entity.type
_entity.pdbx_description
1 polymer ?
#
loop_
_entity_poly.entity_id
_entity_poly.type
_entity_poly.pdbx_seq_one_letter_code
_entity_poly.pdbx_strand_id
1 'polypeptide(L)'
;MAINKVQFIAYEINTFPIELITGGCLYKGLPDPATDAKARVKLFEDALLAAHADSAWDRNKNTLKIFMAPEFYFRGTRGAYPIENHGVVMAGLKDILKDVMFEGWLFVCGSVIVRWLGDMASTKKAGNATLVQNIVPVIKGGVDEEPRVVIKEHMSGIDFIKVNDKIKRSDFTIADVRHPLAGKPGRFWGNNAKTGSGKESQGLTKYSGLGIFDECGLTFGLEVCLDHALKRLRKSPPGRNQAFVQLQLIPSAGMEIIDEAVVAVKNGLVMNCDGRPRADDDTPMSQCKRVTKACGRLGSDATTTDIAIAKRIRVHPGANCSQLFDDTHGIVRFYARTGIDAITGVNKPRNTNWIFDPY
;
A
#
# COMPACT_ATOMS: atom_id res chain seq x y z
N MET A 1 7.18 -5.95 24.02
CA MET A 1 7.82 -4.62 24.22
C MET A 1 6.86 -3.55 23.73
N ALA A 2 6.80 -2.40 24.39
CA ALA A 2 5.91 -1.31 23.96
C ALA A 2 6.64 -0.43 22.93
N ILE A 3 6.10 -0.37 21.71
CA ILE A 3 6.59 0.55 20.68
C ILE A 3 6.26 1.99 21.11
N ASN A 4 7.25 2.88 21.10
CA ASN A 4 7.08 4.30 21.43
C ASN A 4 7.60 5.25 20.32
N LYS A 5 8.21 4.70 19.28
CA LYS A 5 8.71 5.43 18.11
C LYS A 5 8.38 4.67 16.84
N VAL A 6 8.22 5.43 15.76
CA VAL A 6 8.08 4.90 14.41
C VAL A 6 9.15 5.54 13.53
N GLN A 7 9.72 4.73 12.65
CA GLN A 7 10.53 5.22 11.54
C GLN A 7 9.99 4.68 10.23
N PHE A 8 9.66 5.59 9.33
CA PHE A 8 9.24 5.26 7.98
C PHE A 8 10.43 5.16 7.05
N ILE A 9 10.39 4.17 6.17
CA ILE A 9 11.39 3.88 5.16
C ILE A 9 10.63 3.65 3.85
N ALA A 10 10.74 4.57 2.90
CA ALA A 10 10.10 4.43 1.60
C ALA A 10 11.06 3.81 0.60
N TYR A 11 10.55 2.94 -0.27
CA TYR A 11 11.25 2.50 -1.46
C TYR A 11 10.63 3.16 -2.69
N GLU A 12 11.26 4.24 -3.14
CA GLU A 12 10.84 5.05 -4.26
C GLU A 12 11.37 4.43 -5.56
N ILE A 13 10.48 3.86 -6.36
CA ILE A 13 10.81 3.35 -7.69
C ILE A 13 9.70 3.71 -8.68
N ASN A 14 10.07 4.04 -9.91
CA ASN A 14 9.09 4.41 -10.93
C ASN A 14 8.26 3.18 -11.32
N THR A 15 7.02 3.12 -10.86
CA THR A 15 6.07 2.05 -11.19
C THR A 15 5.07 2.47 -12.25
N PHE A 16 5.29 3.54 -13.01
CA PHE A 16 4.41 3.93 -14.12
C PHE A 16 4.69 3.12 -15.40
N PRO A 17 3.71 3.05 -16.32
CA PRO A 17 3.99 2.69 -17.70
C PRO A 17 5.01 3.67 -18.30
N ILE A 18 5.83 3.19 -19.22
CA ILE A 18 6.74 4.04 -19.99
C ILE A 18 6.02 4.53 -21.23
N GLU A 19 6.16 5.82 -21.51
CA GLU A 19 5.70 6.44 -22.74
C GLU A 19 6.68 6.13 -23.89
N LEU A 20 6.15 5.64 -25.01
CA LEU A 20 6.94 5.31 -26.19
C LEU A 20 7.09 6.54 -27.10
N ILE A 21 8.28 6.73 -27.68
CA ILE A 21 8.56 7.80 -28.66
C ILE A 21 7.55 7.79 -29.82
N THR A 22 7.06 6.62 -30.21
CA THR A 22 6.08 6.42 -31.28
C THR A 22 4.64 6.82 -30.91
N GLY A 23 4.43 7.27 -29.68
CA GLY A 23 3.15 7.37 -29.01
C GLY A 23 2.72 6.02 -28.40
N GLY A 24 1.99 6.07 -27.30
CA GLY A 24 1.50 4.92 -26.53
C GLY A 24 2.28 4.64 -25.26
N CYS A 25 1.79 3.71 -24.44
CA CYS A 25 2.40 3.31 -23.18
C CYS A 25 2.70 1.81 -23.15
N LEU A 26 3.68 1.38 -22.35
CA LEU A 26 4.05 -0.02 -22.12
C LEU A 26 4.31 -0.26 -20.63
N TYR A 27 3.89 -1.41 -20.11
CA TYR A 27 4.38 -1.89 -18.82
C TYR A 27 5.72 -2.61 -18.95
N LYS A 28 6.71 -2.18 -18.16
CA LYS A 28 7.96 -2.91 -18.01
C LYS A 28 7.76 -4.23 -17.25
N GLY A 29 8.62 -5.19 -17.52
CA GLY A 29 8.64 -6.50 -16.91
C GLY A 29 9.26 -7.55 -17.84
N LEU A 30 9.48 -8.74 -17.30
CA LEU A 30 9.94 -9.90 -18.03
C LEU A 30 8.77 -10.59 -18.77
N PRO A 31 9.04 -11.28 -19.89
CA PRO A 31 7.98 -11.92 -20.69
C PRO A 31 7.20 -13.01 -19.94
N ASP A 32 7.88 -13.79 -19.11
CA ASP A 32 7.25 -14.85 -18.30
C ASP A 32 6.78 -14.27 -16.95
N PRO A 33 5.47 -14.32 -16.62
CA PRO A 33 4.93 -13.78 -15.38
C PRO A 33 5.55 -14.33 -14.09
N ALA A 34 5.91 -15.61 -14.06
CA ALA A 34 6.51 -16.21 -12.86
C ALA A 34 7.94 -15.71 -12.65
N THR A 35 8.71 -15.63 -13.74
CA THR A 35 10.08 -15.09 -13.75
C THR A 35 10.08 -13.60 -13.40
N ASP A 36 9.15 -12.82 -13.96
CA ASP A 36 8.96 -11.40 -13.61
C ASP A 36 8.66 -11.21 -12.12
N ALA A 37 7.70 -11.98 -11.58
CA ALA A 37 7.36 -11.95 -10.15
C ALA A 37 8.56 -12.26 -9.26
N LYS A 38 9.34 -13.31 -9.57
CA LYS A 38 10.56 -13.65 -8.83
C LYS A 38 11.61 -12.54 -8.90
N ALA A 39 11.80 -11.95 -10.07
CA ALA A 39 12.76 -10.88 -10.27
C ALA A 39 12.39 -9.62 -9.46
N ARG A 40 11.10 -9.27 -9.39
CA ARG A 40 10.61 -8.17 -8.55
C ARG A 40 10.72 -8.48 -7.05
N VAL A 41 10.49 -9.73 -6.64
CA VAL A 41 10.75 -10.16 -5.25
C VAL A 41 12.23 -10.00 -4.90
N LYS A 42 13.14 -10.42 -5.78
CA LYS A 42 14.59 -10.23 -5.60
C LYS A 42 14.97 -8.75 -5.51
N LEU A 43 14.37 -7.92 -6.35
CA LEU A 43 14.62 -6.47 -6.33
C LEU A 43 14.11 -5.82 -5.03
N PHE A 44 12.96 -6.27 -4.53
CA PHE A 44 12.43 -5.85 -3.24
C PHE A 44 13.39 -6.26 -2.11
N GLU A 45 13.91 -7.49 -2.14
CA GLU A 45 14.95 -7.97 -1.24
C GLU A 45 16.21 -7.09 -1.29
N ASP A 46 16.71 -6.76 -2.49
CA ASP A 46 17.90 -5.91 -2.64
C ASP A 46 17.71 -4.54 -1.98
N ALA A 47 16.54 -3.93 -2.15
CA ALA A 47 16.20 -2.66 -1.52
C ALA A 47 16.11 -2.78 0.01
N LEU A 48 15.54 -3.89 0.51
CA LEU A 48 15.46 -4.18 1.93
C LEU A 48 16.84 -4.39 2.56
N LEU A 49 17.69 -5.18 1.93
CA LEU A 49 19.05 -5.44 2.40
C LEU A 49 19.89 -4.16 2.37
N ALA A 50 19.74 -3.33 1.35
CA ALA A 50 20.35 -1.99 1.32
C ALA A 50 19.85 -1.11 2.47
N ALA A 51 18.53 -1.12 2.73
CA ALA A 51 17.94 -0.36 3.83
C ALA A 51 18.46 -0.83 5.21
N HIS A 52 18.56 -2.14 5.41
CA HIS A 52 19.01 -2.75 6.65
C HIS A 52 20.52 -2.61 6.86
N ALA A 53 21.33 -2.63 5.80
CA ALA A 53 22.77 -2.40 5.89
C ALA A 53 23.11 -0.95 6.27
N ASP A 54 22.24 0.00 5.96
CA ASP A 54 22.49 1.42 6.22
C ASP A 54 22.49 1.77 7.72
N SER A 55 23.22 2.81 8.10
CA SER A 55 23.26 3.31 9.47
C SER A 55 22.05 4.19 9.83
N ALA A 56 21.25 4.63 8.85
CA ALA A 56 20.15 5.56 9.04
C ALA A 56 18.91 4.97 9.74
N TRP A 57 18.69 3.66 9.67
CA TRP A 57 17.58 3.05 10.39
C TRP A 57 17.85 2.90 11.89
N ASP A 58 16.80 2.97 12.69
CA ASP A 58 16.88 2.96 14.14
C ASP A 58 16.92 1.54 14.70
N ARG A 59 18.07 1.16 15.27
CA ARG A 59 18.28 -0.16 15.90
C ARG A 59 17.60 -0.32 17.25
N ASN A 60 16.93 0.70 17.78
CA ASN A 60 16.22 0.60 19.04
C ASN A 60 15.02 -0.37 18.93
N LYS A 61 14.93 -1.34 19.87
CA LYS A 61 13.85 -2.34 19.92
C LYS A 61 12.47 -1.75 20.18
N ASN A 62 12.39 -0.52 20.71
CA ASN A 62 11.14 0.21 20.94
C ASN A 62 10.72 1.07 19.72
N THR A 63 11.49 1.04 18.63
CA THR A 63 11.16 1.68 17.37
C THR A 63 10.61 0.65 16.39
N LEU A 64 9.38 0.87 15.91
CA LEU A 64 8.82 0.13 14.78
C LEU A 64 9.34 0.74 13.48
N LYS A 65 9.94 -0.09 12.63
CA LYS A 65 10.38 0.32 11.28
C LYS A 65 9.28 -0.08 10.31
N ILE A 66 8.86 0.84 9.45
CA ILE A 66 7.85 0.56 8.42
C ILE A 66 8.51 0.77 7.07
N PHE A 67 8.76 -0.33 6.36
CA PHE A 67 9.27 -0.28 5.00
C PHE A 67 8.10 -0.38 4.02
N MET A 68 8.00 0.57 3.10
CA MET A 68 6.87 0.67 2.17
C MET A 68 7.34 0.83 0.73
N ALA A 69 6.82 -0.01 -0.16
CA ALA A 69 6.94 0.14 -1.60
C ALA A 69 5.63 0.69 -2.20
N PRO A 70 5.68 1.28 -3.41
CA PRO A 70 4.54 1.99 -4.01
C PRO A 70 3.47 1.07 -4.58
N GLU A 71 2.37 1.67 -5.03
CA GLU A 71 1.37 0.97 -5.85
C GLU A 71 2.01 0.47 -7.16
N PHE A 72 1.49 -0.64 -7.68
CA PHE A 72 1.90 -1.27 -8.94
C PHE A 72 3.32 -1.85 -8.94
N TYR A 73 3.95 -1.98 -7.78
CA TYR A 73 5.28 -2.58 -7.67
C TYR A 73 5.34 -3.97 -8.30
N PHE A 74 4.33 -4.81 -8.02
CA PHE A 74 4.15 -6.14 -8.60
C PHE A 74 3.12 -6.09 -9.73
N ARG A 75 3.53 -5.55 -10.87
CA ARG A 75 2.73 -5.47 -12.10
C ARG A 75 3.52 -6.01 -13.28
N GLY A 76 3.01 -7.08 -13.90
CA GLY A 76 3.63 -7.68 -15.08
C GLY A 76 3.42 -6.86 -16.36
N THR A 77 4.08 -7.28 -17.44
CA THR A 77 4.05 -6.63 -18.77
C THR A 77 2.67 -6.45 -19.38
N ARG A 78 1.69 -7.24 -18.94
CA ARG A 78 0.29 -7.15 -19.41
C ARG A 78 -0.60 -6.27 -18.52
N GLY A 79 -0.05 -5.68 -17.46
CA GLY A 79 -0.79 -4.86 -16.49
C GLY A 79 -1.35 -5.65 -15.30
N ALA A 80 -1.37 -6.99 -15.34
CA ALA A 80 -1.76 -7.82 -14.20
C ALA A 80 -1.18 -9.23 -14.33
N TYR A 81 -0.78 -9.82 -13.20
CA TYR A 81 -0.36 -11.22 -13.15
C TYR A 81 -1.55 -12.16 -13.19
N PRO A 82 -1.47 -13.29 -13.90
CA PRO A 82 -2.38 -14.40 -13.64
C PRO A 82 -2.42 -14.76 -12.15
N ILE A 83 -3.58 -15.11 -11.60
CA ILE A 83 -3.77 -15.38 -10.18
C ILE A 83 -2.89 -16.51 -9.65
N GLU A 84 -2.47 -17.44 -10.51
CA GLU A 84 -1.51 -18.49 -10.18
C GLU A 84 -0.12 -17.94 -9.82
N ASN A 85 0.28 -16.79 -10.37
CA ASN A 85 1.55 -16.14 -10.07
C ASN A 85 1.52 -15.32 -8.78
N HIS A 86 0.33 -15.03 -8.23
CA HIS A 86 0.19 -14.40 -6.91
C HIS A 86 0.90 -15.23 -5.82
N GLY A 87 0.78 -16.55 -5.88
CA GLY A 87 1.45 -17.45 -4.94
C GLY A 87 2.97 -17.34 -4.97
N VAL A 88 3.55 -17.05 -6.14
CA VAL A 88 5.00 -16.83 -6.30
C VAL A 88 5.45 -15.57 -5.55
N VAL A 89 4.70 -14.47 -5.70
CA VAL A 89 5.01 -13.21 -5.00
C VAL A 89 4.89 -13.39 -3.49
N MET A 90 3.77 -13.97 -3.01
CA MET A 90 3.53 -14.14 -1.58
C MET A 90 4.54 -15.09 -0.93
N ALA A 91 4.84 -16.22 -1.57
CA ALA A 91 5.83 -17.17 -1.05
C ALA A 91 7.22 -16.53 -0.98
N GLY A 92 7.64 -15.81 -2.03
CA GLY A 92 8.93 -15.13 -2.05
C GLY A 92 9.06 -14.04 -0.99
N LEU A 93 8.04 -13.19 -0.83
CA LEU A 93 8.01 -12.18 0.22
C LEU A 93 8.07 -12.80 1.62
N LYS A 94 7.28 -13.85 1.90
CA LYS A 94 7.32 -14.54 3.20
C LYS A 94 8.69 -15.15 3.48
N ASP A 95 9.31 -15.76 2.47
CA ASP A 95 10.60 -16.42 2.63
C ASP A 95 11.71 -15.45 3.04
N ILE A 96 11.71 -14.24 2.48
CA ILE A 96 12.65 -13.17 2.85
C ILE A 96 12.32 -12.58 4.22
N LEU A 97 11.04 -12.24 4.45
CA LEU A 97 10.65 -11.39 5.58
C LEU A 97 10.53 -12.13 6.91
N LYS A 98 10.53 -13.47 6.90
CA LYS A 98 10.54 -14.28 8.13
C LYS A 98 11.89 -14.24 8.87
N ASP A 99 12.96 -13.74 8.24
CA ASP A 99 14.28 -13.67 8.86
C ASP A 99 14.27 -12.77 10.11
N VAL A 100 14.85 -13.26 11.20
CA VAL A 100 14.91 -12.59 12.51
C VAL A 100 15.60 -11.23 12.46
N MET A 101 16.46 -10.96 11.46
CA MET A 101 17.04 -9.62 11.24
C MET A 101 15.98 -8.53 11.05
N PHE A 102 14.79 -8.91 10.59
CA PHE A 102 13.66 -8.02 10.40
C PHE A 102 12.72 -7.94 11.61
N GLU A 103 13.13 -8.41 12.80
CA GLU A 103 12.33 -8.25 14.02
C GLU A 103 12.03 -6.75 14.31
N GLY A 104 10.77 -6.46 14.57
CA GLY A 104 10.30 -5.09 14.81
C GLY A 104 10.22 -4.24 13.54
N TRP A 105 10.17 -4.87 12.37
CA TRP A 105 9.80 -4.25 11.10
C TRP A 105 8.39 -4.65 10.68
N LEU A 106 7.71 -3.75 9.98
CA LEU A 106 6.47 -4.00 9.27
C LEU A 106 6.67 -3.63 7.80
N PHE A 107 6.25 -4.50 6.89
CA PHE A 107 6.45 -4.35 5.46
C PHE A 107 5.12 -4.12 4.76
N VAL A 108 4.99 -2.99 4.10
CA VAL A 108 3.95 -2.73 3.10
C VAL A 108 4.58 -2.96 1.74
N CYS A 109 4.36 -4.13 1.16
CA CYS A 109 5.22 -4.64 0.09
C CYS A 109 5.00 -3.98 -1.28
N GLY A 110 4.23 -2.89 -1.33
CA GLY A 110 3.68 -2.36 -2.57
C GLY A 110 2.55 -3.22 -3.10
N SER A 111 1.86 -2.76 -4.14
CA SER A 111 0.66 -3.44 -4.60
C SER A 111 0.94 -4.49 -5.68
N VAL A 112 0.14 -5.56 -5.66
CA VAL A 112 0.12 -6.67 -6.62
C VAL A 112 -1.17 -6.58 -7.42
N ILE A 113 -1.07 -6.49 -8.75
CA ILE A 113 -2.25 -6.60 -9.61
C ILE A 113 -2.39 -8.03 -10.09
N VAL A 114 -3.49 -8.67 -9.75
CA VAL A 114 -3.79 -10.07 -10.12
C VAL A 114 -5.04 -10.17 -10.98
N ARG A 115 -5.07 -11.10 -11.92
CA ARG A 115 -6.18 -11.35 -12.82
C ARG A 115 -6.60 -12.81 -12.86
N TRP A 116 -7.87 -13.06 -13.14
CA TRP A 116 -8.39 -14.40 -13.42
C TRP A 116 -9.61 -14.31 -14.35
N LEU A 117 -9.94 -15.43 -14.98
CA LEU A 117 -11.22 -15.57 -15.68
C LEU A 117 -12.31 -15.92 -14.67
N GLY A 118 -13.40 -15.17 -14.71
CA GLY A 118 -14.53 -15.38 -13.80
C GLY A 118 -15.80 -14.72 -14.29
N ASP A 119 -16.84 -14.92 -13.51
CA ASP A 119 -18.13 -14.25 -13.67
C ASP A 119 -18.28 -13.17 -12.59
N MET A 120 -18.74 -11.98 -12.97
CA MET A 120 -18.98 -10.87 -12.04
C MET A 120 -20.13 -11.19 -11.05
N ALA A 121 -21.06 -12.08 -11.43
CA ALA A 121 -22.21 -12.45 -10.62
C ALA A 121 -21.93 -13.62 -9.66
N SER A 122 -20.86 -14.38 -9.86
CA SER A 122 -20.54 -15.57 -9.07
C SER A 122 -19.05 -15.68 -8.76
N THR A 123 -18.71 -16.15 -7.55
CA THR A 123 -17.32 -16.43 -7.16
C THR A 123 -16.72 -17.64 -7.87
N LYS A 124 -17.46 -18.26 -8.79
CA LYS A 124 -17.01 -19.43 -9.53
C LYS A 124 -16.11 -18.98 -10.69
N LYS A 125 -15.03 -19.72 -10.94
CA LYS A 125 -14.18 -19.60 -12.15
C LYS A 125 -14.94 -20.08 -13.42
N ALA A 126 -16.21 -19.73 -13.54
CA ALA A 126 -17.07 -20.08 -14.67
C ALA A 126 -17.56 -18.77 -15.28
N GLY A 127 -16.76 -18.22 -16.20
CA GLY A 127 -17.06 -16.97 -16.89
C GLY A 127 -15.90 -16.56 -17.81
N ASN A 128 -16.20 -15.70 -18.78
CA ASN A 128 -15.24 -15.27 -19.81
C ASN A 128 -14.71 -13.85 -19.57
N ALA A 129 -15.07 -13.21 -18.45
CA ALA A 129 -14.60 -11.86 -18.14
C ALA A 129 -13.23 -11.93 -17.46
N THR A 130 -12.33 -11.04 -17.87
CA THR A 130 -11.05 -10.83 -17.16
C THR A 130 -11.32 -9.97 -15.93
N LEU A 131 -11.34 -10.61 -14.77
CA LEU A 131 -11.43 -9.93 -13.48
C LEU A 131 -10.05 -9.53 -13.02
N VAL A 132 -9.93 -8.35 -12.42
CA VAL A 132 -8.66 -7.85 -11.89
C VAL A 132 -8.83 -7.31 -10.48
N GLN A 133 -7.89 -7.61 -9.60
CA GLN A 133 -7.82 -7.07 -8.25
C GLN A 133 -6.44 -6.50 -7.98
N ASN A 134 -6.40 -5.29 -7.45
CA ASN A 134 -5.19 -4.71 -6.89
C ASN A 134 -5.19 -4.91 -5.36
N ILE A 135 -4.12 -5.48 -4.82
CA ILE A 135 -3.98 -5.85 -3.41
C ILE A 135 -2.63 -5.40 -2.85
N VAL A 136 -2.54 -5.18 -1.55
CA VAL A 136 -1.30 -4.82 -0.86
C VAL A 136 -1.02 -5.85 0.24
N PRO A 137 0.08 -6.61 0.14
CA PRO A 137 0.55 -7.47 1.21
C PRO A 137 1.17 -6.63 2.34
N VAL A 138 0.74 -6.88 3.57
CA VAL A 138 1.32 -6.35 4.80
C VAL A 138 1.87 -7.51 5.62
N ILE A 139 3.18 -7.51 5.86
CA ILE A 139 3.90 -8.62 6.51
C ILE A 139 4.68 -8.09 7.70
N LYS A 140 4.59 -8.79 8.83
CA LYS A 140 5.41 -8.54 10.00
C LYS A 140 6.75 -9.26 9.85
N GLY A 141 7.84 -8.54 10.08
CA GLY A 141 9.19 -9.09 9.98
C GLY A 141 9.60 -10.00 11.13
N GLY A 142 10.50 -10.93 10.85
CA GLY A 142 11.10 -11.81 11.85
C GLY A 142 10.16 -12.90 12.38
N VAL A 143 9.04 -13.14 11.70
CA VAL A 143 8.07 -14.18 12.04
C VAL A 143 7.57 -14.87 10.77
N ASP A 144 7.36 -16.18 10.84
CA ASP A 144 6.69 -16.94 9.75
C ASP A 144 5.18 -16.91 9.96
N GLU A 145 4.58 -15.77 9.64
CA GLU A 145 3.14 -15.59 9.71
C GLU A 145 2.55 -15.33 8.32
N GLU A 146 1.26 -15.67 8.15
CA GLU A 146 0.56 -15.31 6.92
C GLU A 146 0.47 -13.79 6.74
N PRO A 147 0.63 -13.29 5.48
CA PRO A 147 0.48 -11.89 5.16
C PRO A 147 -0.96 -11.46 5.41
N ARG A 148 -1.10 -10.22 5.88
CA ARG A 148 -2.36 -9.50 5.74
C ARG A 148 -2.47 -8.96 4.31
N VAL A 149 -3.67 -9.00 3.76
CA VAL A 149 -3.95 -8.48 2.42
C VAL A 149 -4.99 -7.37 2.54
N VAL A 150 -4.63 -6.17 2.09
CA VAL A 150 -5.55 -5.05 1.93
C VAL A 150 -5.91 -4.92 0.46
N ILE A 151 -7.19 -4.83 0.14
CA ILE A 151 -7.66 -4.78 -1.23
C ILE A 151 -7.95 -3.32 -1.60
N LYS A 152 -7.54 -2.88 -2.80
CA LYS A 152 -7.97 -1.60 -3.37
C LYS A 152 -9.44 -1.67 -3.77
N GLU A 153 -10.25 -0.69 -3.38
CA GLU A 153 -11.69 -0.69 -3.68
C GLU A 153 -12.03 0.04 -4.99
N HIS A 154 -11.30 1.10 -5.32
CA HIS A 154 -11.59 1.95 -6.47
C HIS A 154 -10.54 1.80 -7.55
N MET A 155 -10.98 1.40 -8.74
CA MET A 155 -10.14 1.37 -9.93
C MET A 155 -9.93 2.79 -10.46
N SER A 156 -8.68 3.17 -10.70
CA SER A 156 -8.35 4.48 -11.26
C SER A 156 -8.18 4.43 -12.78
N GLY A 157 -8.24 5.59 -13.43
CA GLY A 157 -7.97 5.73 -14.86
C GLY A 157 -6.50 5.50 -15.27
N ILE A 158 -5.60 5.30 -14.31
CA ILE A 158 -4.17 5.00 -14.53
C ILE A 158 -3.80 3.55 -14.16
N ASP A 159 -4.74 2.76 -13.63
CA ASP A 159 -4.52 1.35 -13.31
C ASP A 159 -4.17 0.56 -14.60
N PHE A 160 -4.82 0.94 -15.71
CA PHE A 160 -4.69 0.30 -17.03
C PHE A 160 -4.35 1.31 -18.13
N ILE A 161 -3.55 0.88 -19.12
CA ILE A 161 -3.28 1.65 -20.34
C ILE A 161 -4.61 1.91 -21.09
N LYS A 162 -4.76 3.09 -21.68
CA LYS A 162 -6.03 3.50 -22.31
C LYS A 162 -6.10 2.91 -23.73
N VAL A 163 -7.31 2.57 -24.18
CA VAL A 163 -7.59 1.96 -25.49
C VAL A 163 -7.04 2.77 -26.68
N ASN A 164 -6.95 4.10 -26.53
CA ASN A 164 -6.48 5.00 -27.59
C ASN A 164 -4.95 5.13 -27.66
N ASP A 165 -4.23 4.53 -26.71
CA ASP A 165 -2.79 4.40 -26.79
C ASP A 165 -2.46 3.41 -27.91
N LYS A 166 -1.39 3.63 -28.70
CA LYS A 166 -0.93 2.66 -29.71
C LYS A 166 -0.36 1.42 -28.99
N ILE A 167 -1.25 0.56 -28.49
CA ILE A 167 -0.95 -0.58 -27.64
C ILE A 167 -0.41 -1.75 -28.47
N LYS A 168 0.62 -2.45 -27.97
CA LYS A 168 0.90 -3.81 -28.45
C LYS A 168 -0.26 -4.71 -28.01
N ARG A 169 -0.99 -5.30 -28.96
CA ARG A 169 -2.24 -6.09 -28.81
C ARG A 169 -2.33 -7.14 -27.68
N SER A 170 -1.25 -7.42 -26.94
CA SER A 170 -1.19 -8.36 -25.81
C SER A 170 -1.57 -7.76 -24.46
N ASP A 171 -1.59 -6.43 -24.31
CA ASP A 171 -1.72 -5.76 -23.01
C ASP A 171 -3.20 -5.52 -22.66
N PHE A 172 -3.55 -5.61 -21.38
CA PHE A 172 -4.92 -5.30 -20.95
C PHE A 172 -5.13 -3.79 -20.95
N THR A 173 -6.17 -3.37 -21.65
CA THR A 173 -6.69 -2.01 -21.55
C THR A 173 -7.73 -1.91 -20.46
N ILE A 174 -8.05 -0.68 -20.05
CA ILE A 174 -9.16 -0.42 -19.13
C ILE A 174 -10.51 -1.00 -19.62
N ALA A 175 -10.68 -1.18 -20.95
CA ALA A 175 -11.90 -1.74 -21.52
C ALA A 175 -11.97 -3.28 -21.39
N ASP A 176 -10.83 -3.96 -21.27
CA ASP A 176 -10.74 -5.43 -21.22
C ASP A 176 -10.96 -5.99 -19.81
N VAL A 177 -10.78 -5.15 -18.80
CA VAL A 177 -10.78 -5.55 -17.40
C VAL A 177 -12.09 -5.18 -16.72
N ARG A 178 -12.47 -5.99 -15.73
CA ARG A 178 -13.57 -5.68 -14.82
C ARG A 178 -13.04 -5.76 -13.39
N HIS A 179 -13.24 -4.68 -12.64
CA HIS A 179 -12.94 -4.67 -11.21
C HIS A 179 -14.12 -5.34 -10.48
N PRO A 180 -13.91 -6.48 -9.80
CA PRO A 180 -15.01 -7.26 -9.22
C PRO A 180 -15.77 -6.52 -8.11
N LEU A 181 -15.21 -5.42 -7.59
CA LEU A 181 -15.85 -4.57 -6.57
C LEU A 181 -16.46 -3.27 -7.12
N ALA A 182 -16.36 -2.99 -8.43
CA ALA A 182 -16.95 -1.78 -9.02
C ALA A 182 -18.49 -1.85 -8.96
N GLY A 183 -19.07 -1.22 -7.93
CA GLY A 183 -20.52 -1.03 -7.78
C GLY A 183 -21.24 -2.03 -6.86
N LYS A 184 -20.60 -3.14 -6.45
CA LYS A 184 -21.13 -4.08 -5.44
C LYS A 184 -19.98 -4.68 -4.62
N PRO A 185 -19.60 -4.09 -3.47
CA PRO A 185 -18.64 -4.73 -2.58
C PRO A 185 -19.23 -6.05 -2.08
N GLY A 186 -18.49 -7.14 -2.26
CA GLY A 186 -18.82 -8.41 -1.62
C GLY A 186 -19.25 -9.52 -2.57
N ARG A 187 -18.32 -10.43 -2.83
CA ARG A 187 -18.63 -11.86 -2.90
C ARG A 187 -17.37 -12.71 -2.86
N PHE A 188 -16.27 -12.28 -3.47
CA PHE A 188 -15.05 -13.10 -3.56
C PHE A 188 -14.33 -13.32 -2.22
N TRP A 189 -14.42 -12.38 -1.27
CA TRP A 189 -13.81 -12.48 0.07
C TRP A 189 -14.75 -11.97 1.18
N GLY A 190 -16.05 -12.31 1.10
CA GLY A 190 -16.98 -12.20 2.24
C GLY A 190 -17.59 -10.84 2.60
N ASN A 191 -17.09 -9.70 2.10
CA ASN A 191 -17.59 -8.40 2.55
C ASN A 191 -18.68 -7.77 1.67
N ASN A 192 -19.93 -8.20 1.88
CA ASN A 192 -21.12 -7.45 1.45
C ASN A 192 -21.32 -6.23 2.38
N ALA A 193 -20.84 -5.02 2.08
CA ALA A 193 -21.32 -3.86 2.83
C ALA A 193 -21.05 -2.49 2.21
N LYS A 194 -22.11 -1.67 2.28
CA LYS A 194 -22.20 -0.22 2.08
C LYS A 194 -21.22 0.57 3.00
N THR A 195 -21.07 1.86 2.74
CA THR A 195 -20.45 2.82 3.68
C THR A 195 -21.05 2.68 5.08
N GLY A 196 -20.23 2.87 6.13
CA GLY A 196 -20.72 2.72 7.50
C GLY A 196 -19.62 2.59 8.54
N SER A 197 -19.97 2.91 9.79
CA SER A 197 -19.05 2.83 10.93
C SER A 197 -18.58 1.39 11.18
N GLY A 198 -17.27 1.22 11.36
CA GLY A 198 -16.60 -0.03 11.65
C GLY A 198 -16.42 -0.99 10.46
N LYS A 199 -16.88 -0.62 9.26
CA LYS A 199 -16.77 -1.44 8.04
C LYS A 199 -15.33 -1.92 7.79
N GLU A 200 -14.37 -1.00 7.87
CA GLU A 200 -12.97 -1.31 7.57
C GLU A 200 -12.25 -2.06 8.71
N SER A 201 -12.90 -2.29 9.84
CA SER A 201 -12.32 -2.91 11.05
C SER A 201 -13.02 -4.22 11.46
N GLN A 202 -13.98 -4.71 10.67
CA GLN A 202 -14.79 -5.90 10.98
C GLN A 202 -14.15 -7.23 10.53
N GLY A 203 -12.95 -7.18 9.95
CA GLY A 203 -12.27 -8.34 9.37
C GLY A 203 -11.61 -9.19 10.43
N LEU A 204 -12.17 -10.38 10.68
CA LEU A 204 -11.58 -11.37 11.60
C LEU A 204 -10.36 -12.08 11.00
N THR A 205 -10.16 -12.00 9.68
CA THR A 205 -9.08 -12.71 8.98
C THR A 205 -8.09 -11.75 8.32
N LYS A 206 -6.84 -12.20 8.20
CA LYS A 206 -5.76 -11.49 7.49
C LYS A 206 -6.06 -11.30 6.00
N TYR A 207 -7.01 -12.05 5.43
CA TYR A 207 -7.42 -11.98 4.02
C TYR A 207 -8.77 -11.29 3.80
N SER A 208 -9.27 -10.53 4.77
CA SER A 208 -10.54 -9.80 4.67
C SER A 208 -10.53 -8.65 3.66
N GLY A 209 -9.34 -8.19 3.23
CA GLY A 209 -9.20 -7.09 2.27
C GLY A 209 -9.45 -5.70 2.84
N LEU A 210 -9.73 -5.59 4.14
CA LEU A 210 -10.08 -4.35 4.79
C LEU A 210 -8.86 -3.49 5.13
N GLY A 211 -9.06 -2.18 5.17
CA GLY A 211 -8.00 -1.20 5.36
C GLY A 211 -7.61 -0.92 6.80
N ILE A 212 -8.46 -1.21 7.81
CA ILE A 212 -8.13 -0.94 9.22
C ILE A 212 -7.81 -2.23 9.96
N PHE A 213 -6.67 -2.27 10.62
CA PHE A 213 -6.21 -3.45 11.36
C PHE A 213 -5.26 -3.07 12.49
N ASP A 214 -5.16 -3.95 13.49
CA ASP A 214 -4.19 -3.84 14.56
C ASP A 214 -2.96 -4.71 14.26
N GLU A 215 -1.78 -4.17 14.48
CA GLU A 215 -0.50 -4.87 14.35
C GLU A 215 0.54 -4.20 15.26
N CYS A 216 1.49 -4.96 15.83
CA CYS A 216 2.54 -4.40 16.70
C CYS A 216 2.03 -3.49 17.86
N GLY A 217 0.79 -3.70 18.32
CA GLY A 217 0.15 -2.88 19.37
C GLY A 217 -0.36 -1.50 18.90
N LEU A 218 -0.45 -1.28 17.59
CA LEU A 218 -0.93 -0.03 16.97
C LEU A 218 -2.07 -0.31 15.99
N THR A 219 -2.97 0.64 15.84
CA THR A 219 -4.03 0.60 14.82
C THR A 219 -3.58 1.31 13.54
N PHE A 220 -3.62 0.58 12.43
CA PHE A 220 -3.27 1.03 11.10
C PHE A 220 -4.51 1.31 10.26
N GLY A 221 -4.41 2.29 9.38
CA GLY A 221 -5.32 2.48 8.25
C GLY A 221 -4.52 2.43 6.96
N LEU A 222 -4.81 1.49 6.06
CA LEU A 222 -4.17 1.36 4.76
C LEU A 222 -5.20 1.53 3.67
N GLU A 223 -4.91 2.40 2.72
CA GLU A 223 -5.70 2.57 1.51
C GLU A 223 -4.78 2.83 0.31
N VAL A 224 -5.23 2.45 -0.88
CA VAL A 224 -4.34 2.40 -2.05
C VAL A 224 -4.72 3.49 -3.06
N CYS A 225 -3.81 4.44 -3.27
CA CYS A 225 -3.91 5.46 -4.31
C CYS A 225 -5.30 6.12 -4.33
N LEU A 226 -6.09 5.92 -5.40
CA LEU A 226 -7.42 6.51 -5.56
C LEU A 226 -8.37 6.27 -4.37
N ASP A 227 -8.20 5.21 -3.58
CA ASP A 227 -8.98 5.03 -2.35
C ASP A 227 -8.81 6.21 -1.38
N HIS A 228 -7.59 6.74 -1.28
CA HIS A 228 -7.27 7.93 -0.48
C HIS A 228 -7.99 9.17 -1.00
N ALA A 229 -7.90 9.46 -2.30
CA ALA A 229 -8.58 10.60 -2.92
C ALA A 229 -10.11 10.51 -2.80
N LEU A 230 -10.65 9.29 -2.82
CA LEU A 230 -12.07 9.03 -2.60
C LEU A 230 -12.44 8.90 -1.12
N LYS A 231 -11.48 9.16 -0.22
CA LYS A 231 -11.66 9.22 1.24
C LYS A 231 -12.26 7.92 1.78
N ARG A 232 -11.78 6.76 1.31
CA ARG A 232 -12.31 5.43 1.66
C ARG A 232 -12.36 5.21 3.17
N LEU A 233 -11.22 5.38 3.85
CA LEU A 233 -11.16 5.17 5.30
C LEU A 233 -11.99 6.20 6.06
N ARG A 234 -12.04 7.44 5.56
CA ARG A 234 -12.84 8.52 6.15
C ARG A 234 -14.34 8.23 6.12
N LYS A 235 -14.81 7.59 5.05
CA LYS A 235 -16.21 7.14 4.88
C LYS A 235 -16.55 5.90 5.72
N SER A 236 -15.57 5.34 6.43
CA SER A 236 -15.70 4.14 7.26
C SER A 236 -15.06 4.36 8.64
N PRO A 237 -15.53 5.35 9.42
CA PRO A 237 -14.93 5.66 10.72
C PRO A 237 -15.02 4.45 11.67
N PRO A 238 -14.11 4.30 12.65
CA PRO A 238 -14.17 3.22 13.61
C PRO A 238 -15.55 3.06 14.26
N GLY A 239 -15.95 1.81 14.44
CA GLY A 239 -17.15 1.38 15.14
C GLY A 239 -17.07 1.66 16.64
N ARG A 240 -18.18 1.45 17.34
CA ARG A 240 -18.19 1.48 18.81
C ARG A 240 -17.16 0.47 19.33
N ASN A 241 -16.33 0.91 20.27
CA ASN A 241 -15.25 0.11 20.89
C ASN A 241 -14.10 -0.29 19.96
N GLN A 242 -14.02 0.25 18.74
CA GLN A 242 -12.86 0.06 17.87
C GLN A 242 -11.85 1.20 18.07
N ALA A 243 -10.57 0.85 17.99
CA ALA A 243 -9.50 1.82 18.09
C ALA A 243 -9.47 2.75 16.87
N PHE A 244 -8.99 3.97 17.07
CA PHE A 244 -8.80 4.92 15.99
C PHE A 244 -7.45 4.71 15.31
N VAL A 245 -7.39 5.00 14.01
CA VAL A 245 -6.16 4.89 13.23
C VAL A 245 -5.07 5.77 13.84
N GLN A 246 -3.93 5.17 14.16
CA GLN A 246 -2.75 5.84 14.68
C GLN A 246 -1.74 6.11 13.56
N LEU A 247 -1.65 5.19 12.61
CA LEU A 247 -0.74 5.24 11.47
C LEU A 247 -1.54 4.99 10.18
N GLN A 248 -1.53 5.95 9.27
CA GLN A 248 -2.17 5.83 7.96
C GLN A 248 -1.11 5.62 6.86
N LEU A 249 -1.31 4.61 6.01
CA LEU A 249 -0.34 4.14 5.02
C LEU A 249 -0.97 4.17 3.63
N ILE A 250 -0.29 4.82 2.69
CA ILE A 250 -0.80 5.07 1.35
C ILE A 250 0.28 4.66 0.34
N PRO A 251 0.33 3.38 -0.09
CA PRO A 251 1.04 3.04 -1.32
C PRO A 251 0.27 3.64 -2.50
N SER A 252 0.96 4.42 -3.34
CA SER A 252 0.34 5.10 -4.47
C SER A 252 1.23 5.12 -5.71
N ALA A 253 0.65 5.60 -6.80
CA ALA A 253 1.32 5.88 -8.05
C ALA A 253 0.66 7.13 -8.65
N GLY A 254 1.28 8.30 -8.45
CA GLY A 254 0.81 9.60 -8.94
C GLY A 254 -0.12 10.35 -7.98
N MET A 255 0.02 10.13 -6.68
CA MET A 255 -0.77 10.80 -5.66
C MET A 255 0.07 11.39 -4.53
N GLU A 256 -0.58 12.29 -3.78
CA GLU A 256 -0.05 12.93 -2.58
C GLU A 256 -1.00 12.71 -1.41
N ILE A 257 -0.53 13.01 -0.21
CA ILE A 257 -1.35 13.06 1.00
C ILE A 257 -2.35 14.20 0.88
N ILE A 258 -3.63 13.85 0.90
CA ILE A 258 -4.78 14.75 0.89
C ILE A 258 -5.26 14.88 2.33
N ASP A 259 -5.08 16.06 2.92
CA ASP A 259 -5.36 16.31 4.34
C ASP A 259 -6.82 15.98 4.72
N GLU A 260 -7.77 16.17 3.80
CA GLU A 260 -9.20 15.87 4.00
C GLU A 260 -9.52 14.36 3.96
N ALA A 261 -8.56 13.54 3.53
CA ALA A 261 -8.65 12.09 3.53
C ALA A 261 -7.90 11.44 4.72
N VAL A 262 -7.16 12.24 5.49
CA VAL A 262 -6.42 11.74 6.66
C VAL A 262 -7.39 11.41 7.81
N VAL A 263 -7.30 10.16 8.29
CA VAL A 263 -8.07 9.62 9.42
C VAL A 263 -7.23 9.32 10.65
N ALA A 264 -5.90 9.44 10.56
CA ALA A 264 -5.03 9.26 11.70
C ALA A 264 -5.34 10.29 12.81
N VAL A 265 -5.30 9.86 14.07
CA VAL A 265 -5.57 10.71 15.24
C VAL A 265 -4.55 11.84 15.37
N LYS A 266 -4.84 12.85 16.21
CA LYS A 266 -3.88 13.89 16.59
C LYS A 266 -2.60 13.24 17.13
N ASN A 267 -1.46 13.74 16.69
CA ASN A 267 -0.11 13.19 16.91
C ASN A 267 0.15 11.83 16.24
N GLY A 268 -0.83 11.24 15.56
CA GLY A 268 -0.66 10.12 14.64
C GLY A 268 0.12 10.53 13.39
N LEU A 269 0.45 9.53 12.57
CA LEU A 269 1.30 9.71 11.40
C LEU A 269 0.60 9.24 10.13
N VAL A 270 0.93 9.87 9.01
CA VAL A 270 0.51 9.45 7.68
C VAL A 270 1.72 9.38 6.76
N MET A 271 1.84 8.30 5.98
CA MET A 271 2.89 8.12 5.01
C MET A 271 2.29 7.77 3.65
N ASN A 272 2.79 8.45 2.62
CA ASN A 272 2.57 8.12 1.22
C ASN A 272 3.88 7.65 0.60
N CYS A 273 3.85 6.55 -0.15
CA CYS A 273 4.97 6.07 -0.95
C CYS A 273 4.51 6.00 -2.38
N ASP A 274 4.90 7.00 -3.15
CA ASP A 274 4.44 7.18 -4.52
C ASP A 274 5.41 6.56 -5.52
N GLY A 275 4.87 5.93 -6.56
CA GLY A 275 5.63 5.34 -7.66
C GLY A 275 5.72 6.21 -8.92
N ARG A 276 5.24 7.47 -8.92
CA ARG A 276 5.35 8.37 -10.07
C ARG A 276 6.55 9.30 -9.91
N PRO A 277 7.47 9.36 -10.89
CA PRO A 277 8.50 10.38 -10.91
C PRO A 277 7.88 11.77 -11.10
N ARG A 278 8.50 12.80 -10.50
CA ARG A 278 8.18 14.21 -10.82
C ARG A 278 9.09 14.75 -11.91
N ALA A 279 8.59 15.79 -12.59
CA ALA A 279 9.27 16.42 -13.72
C ALA A 279 10.62 17.07 -13.37
N ASP A 280 10.88 17.35 -12.08
CA ASP A 280 12.05 18.10 -11.61
C ASP A 280 13.22 17.22 -11.13
N ASP A 281 12.99 15.97 -10.74
CA ASP A 281 14.06 15.10 -10.23
C ASP A 281 14.03 13.63 -10.70
N ASP A 282 13.04 13.26 -11.53
CA ASP A 282 12.79 11.89 -12.01
C ASP A 282 12.73 10.84 -10.88
N THR A 283 12.53 11.28 -9.63
CA THR A 283 12.44 10.40 -8.47
C THR A 283 11.01 10.37 -7.94
N PRO A 284 10.49 9.17 -7.61
CA PRO A 284 9.19 9.08 -7.01
C PRO A 284 9.11 9.75 -5.64
N MET A 285 7.91 10.23 -5.32
CA MET A 285 7.68 11.18 -4.24
C MET A 285 7.01 10.54 -3.03
N SER A 286 7.80 10.11 -2.05
CA SER A 286 7.23 9.74 -0.76
C SER A 286 7.04 10.97 0.12
N GLN A 287 5.95 11.00 0.87
CA GLN A 287 5.63 12.03 1.86
C GLN A 287 5.42 11.34 3.21
N CYS A 288 5.86 11.99 4.28
CA CYS A 288 5.59 11.54 5.63
C CYS A 288 5.21 12.75 6.46
N LYS A 289 4.06 12.70 7.12
CA LYS A 289 3.55 13.82 7.89
C LYS A 289 3.04 13.39 9.26
N ARG A 290 3.14 14.30 10.22
CA ARG A 290 2.49 14.22 11.52
C ARG A 290 1.15 14.94 11.47
N VAL A 291 0.11 14.34 12.04
CA VAL A 291 -1.19 14.99 12.22
C VAL A 291 -1.15 15.93 13.42
N THR A 292 -1.26 17.24 13.19
CA THR A 292 -1.28 18.26 14.25
C THR A 292 -2.69 18.58 14.75
N LYS A 293 -3.70 18.37 13.90
CA LYS A 293 -5.13 18.42 14.24
C LYS A 293 -5.83 17.25 13.56
N ALA A 294 -6.53 16.43 14.35
CA ALA A 294 -7.34 15.35 13.81
C ALA A 294 -8.58 15.92 13.08
N CYS A 295 -8.98 15.27 12.00
CA CYS A 295 -10.16 15.65 11.24
C CYS A 295 -11.43 15.44 12.09
N GLY A 296 -12.13 16.52 12.44
CA GLY A 296 -13.30 16.51 13.32
C GLY A 296 -14.54 15.88 12.67
N ARG A 297 -15.57 15.54 13.45
CA ARG A 297 -16.83 14.93 12.94
C ARG A 297 -17.62 15.85 12.00
N LEU A 298 -17.45 17.17 12.16
CA LEU A 298 -18.18 18.22 11.44
C LEU A 298 -17.48 18.69 10.14
N GLY A 299 -16.62 17.86 9.55
CA GLY A 299 -16.01 18.17 8.25
C GLY A 299 -14.85 19.16 8.29
N SER A 300 -14.23 19.41 9.46
CA SER A 300 -12.96 20.14 9.51
C SER A 300 -11.80 19.23 9.15
N ASP A 301 -10.98 19.67 8.20
CA ASP A 301 -9.86 18.91 7.67
C ASP A 301 -8.80 18.61 8.72
N ALA A 302 -8.06 17.51 8.53
CA ALA A 302 -6.85 17.32 9.32
C ALA A 302 -5.86 18.42 8.96
N THR A 303 -5.00 18.79 9.91
CA THR A 303 -3.81 19.56 9.58
C THR A 303 -2.59 18.69 9.79
N THR A 304 -1.66 18.76 8.85
CA THR A 304 -0.46 17.94 8.87
C THR A 304 0.81 18.79 8.76
N THR A 305 1.92 18.26 9.26
CA THR A 305 3.26 18.87 9.13
C THR A 305 4.24 17.82 8.65
N ASP A 306 5.10 18.18 7.70
CA ASP A 306 6.09 17.27 7.14
C ASP A 306 7.09 16.77 8.20
N ILE A 307 7.44 15.50 8.08
CA ILE A 307 8.52 14.87 8.83
C ILE A 307 9.76 14.91 7.95
N ALA A 308 10.85 15.43 8.51
CA ALA A 308 12.10 15.60 7.78
C ALA A 308 12.65 14.27 7.23
N ILE A 309 13.24 14.36 6.04
CA ILE A 309 14.02 13.27 5.45
C ILE A 309 15.36 13.21 6.16
N ALA A 310 15.70 12.04 6.71
CA ALA A 310 16.98 11.83 7.37
C ALA A 310 18.08 11.44 6.37
N LYS A 311 17.75 10.59 5.38
CA LYS A 311 18.72 10.11 4.37
C LYS A 311 18.02 9.58 3.13
N ARG A 312 18.72 9.60 1.99
CA ARG A 312 18.38 8.87 0.76
C ARG A 312 19.57 8.02 0.34
N ILE A 313 19.32 6.78 -0.07
CA ILE A 313 20.34 5.92 -0.66
C ILE A 313 19.82 5.37 -1.99
N ARG A 314 20.68 5.32 -3.01
CA ARG A 314 20.36 4.63 -4.25
C ARG A 314 20.58 3.14 -4.06
N VAL A 315 19.62 2.35 -4.49
CA VAL A 315 19.75 0.91 -4.63
C VAL A 315 20.29 0.67 -6.04
N HIS A 316 21.44 0.03 -6.14
CA HIS A 316 21.97 -0.45 -7.42
C HIS A 316 21.49 -1.87 -7.61
N PRO A 317 20.42 -2.07 -8.38
CA PRO A 317 19.86 -3.39 -8.55
C PRO A 317 20.78 -4.23 -9.44
N GLY A 318 20.65 -5.55 -9.36
CA GLY A 318 21.36 -6.46 -10.26
C GLY A 318 21.04 -6.22 -11.75
N ALA A 319 21.75 -6.92 -12.63
CA ALA A 319 21.81 -6.69 -14.09
C ALA A 319 20.47 -6.65 -14.87
N ASN A 320 19.32 -6.98 -14.25
CA ASN A 320 18.01 -7.07 -14.92
C ASN A 320 17.02 -5.96 -14.55
N CYS A 321 17.37 -4.98 -13.71
CA CYS A 321 16.37 -3.99 -13.24
C CYS A 321 15.80 -3.11 -14.34
N SER A 322 16.61 -2.76 -15.34
CA SER A 322 16.23 -1.98 -16.53
C SER A 322 15.08 -2.62 -17.33
N GLN A 323 14.90 -3.93 -17.17
CA GLN A 323 13.80 -4.68 -17.78
C GLN A 323 12.53 -4.61 -16.94
N LEU A 324 12.65 -4.42 -15.61
CA LEU A 324 11.54 -4.41 -14.65
C LEU A 324 10.94 -3.02 -14.45
N PHE A 325 11.79 -1.99 -14.50
CA PHE A 325 11.46 -0.58 -14.30
C PHE A 325 12.29 0.30 -15.25
N ASP A 326 11.91 1.57 -15.38
CA ASP A 326 12.76 2.53 -16.09
C ASP A 326 14.08 2.69 -15.33
N ASP A 327 15.20 2.95 -16.01
CA ASP A 327 16.61 2.88 -15.54
C ASP A 327 16.95 3.77 -14.31
N THR A 328 15.94 4.36 -13.71
CA THR A 328 15.91 4.88 -12.35
C THR A 328 16.31 3.79 -11.35
N HIS A 329 17.51 3.98 -10.78
CA HIS A 329 17.91 3.29 -9.58
C HIS A 329 16.89 3.61 -8.49
N GLY A 330 16.20 2.60 -7.96
CA GLY A 330 15.25 2.83 -6.89
C GLY A 330 15.94 3.49 -5.68
N ILE A 331 15.24 4.36 -4.96
CA ILE A 331 15.78 5.10 -3.82
C ILE A 331 15.13 4.58 -2.54
N VAL A 332 15.95 4.23 -1.56
CA VAL A 332 15.45 4.03 -0.20
C VAL A 332 15.58 5.35 0.55
N ARG A 333 14.43 5.86 1.02
CA ARG A 333 14.31 7.13 1.74
C ARG A 333 13.97 6.87 3.19
N PHE A 334 14.81 7.35 4.10
CA PHE A 334 14.60 7.27 5.54
C PHE A 334 14.01 8.58 6.05
N TYR A 335 12.93 8.49 6.80
CA TYR A 335 12.36 9.64 7.52
C TYR A 335 12.90 9.71 8.94
N ALA A 336 12.85 10.92 9.52
CA ALA A 336 13.19 11.14 10.91
C ALA A 336 12.33 10.28 11.84
N ARG A 337 12.96 9.75 12.89
CA ARG A 337 12.30 8.92 13.91
C ARG A 337 11.31 9.79 14.65
N THR A 338 10.09 9.30 14.76
CA THR A 338 8.99 10.12 15.23
C THR A 338 8.38 9.45 16.45
N GLY A 339 8.39 10.17 17.57
CA GLY A 339 7.69 9.74 18.78
C GLY A 339 6.21 9.61 18.50
N ILE A 340 5.67 8.44 18.85
CA ILE A 340 4.24 8.19 18.93
C ILE A 340 3.91 8.18 20.43
N ASP A 341 3.94 9.37 21.06
CA ASP A 341 3.60 9.53 22.48
C ASP A 341 2.43 8.65 22.79
N ALA A 342 2.56 7.85 23.85
CA ALA A 342 1.67 6.76 24.19
C ALA A 342 0.21 7.12 23.86
N ILE A 343 -0.23 6.76 22.65
CA ILE A 343 -1.63 6.86 22.21
C ILE A 343 -2.45 5.78 22.98
N THR A 344 -1.84 5.20 24.02
CA THR A 344 -2.40 4.32 25.04
C THR A 344 -3.55 4.98 25.81
N GLY A 345 -3.71 6.31 25.77
CA GLY A 345 -4.90 7.01 26.28
C GLY A 345 -6.13 6.94 25.36
N VAL A 346 -5.97 6.50 24.11
CA VAL A 346 -7.06 6.37 23.12
C VAL A 346 -7.48 4.91 22.91
N ASN A 347 -6.61 3.94 23.25
CA ASN A 347 -6.84 2.50 23.07
C ASN A 347 -7.66 1.82 24.19
N LYS A 348 -8.20 2.55 25.16
CA LYS A 348 -9.30 1.99 25.97
C LYS A 348 -10.59 2.14 25.16
N PRO A 349 -11.37 1.06 24.90
CA PRO A 349 -12.74 1.22 24.45
C PRO A 349 -13.43 2.09 25.51
N ARG A 350 -13.62 3.38 25.19
CA ARG A 350 -14.13 4.34 26.16
C ARG A 350 -15.58 3.93 26.42
N ASN A 351 -15.90 3.61 27.67
CA ASN A 351 -17.28 3.50 28.13
C ASN A 351 -18.02 4.80 27.79
N THR A 352 -18.80 4.76 26.70
CA THR A 352 -20.07 5.44 26.39
C THR A 352 -20.40 6.88 26.81
N ASN A 353 -19.54 7.65 27.48
CA ASN A 353 -19.91 8.97 27.99
C ASN A 353 -19.20 10.15 27.30
N TRP A 354 -18.58 9.93 26.13
CA TRP A 354 -18.45 11.03 25.18
C TRP A 354 -19.82 11.23 24.51
N ILE A 355 -20.67 11.98 25.21
CA ILE A 355 -21.69 12.78 24.56
C ILE A 355 -20.98 13.53 23.44
N PHE A 356 -21.55 13.43 22.24
CA PHE A 356 -21.26 14.37 21.17
C PHE A 356 -21.42 15.77 21.76
N ASP A 357 -20.32 16.47 22.05
CA ASP A 357 -20.40 17.85 22.49
C ASP A 357 -20.95 18.66 21.30
N PRO A 358 -22.16 19.24 21.39
CA PRO A 358 -22.75 19.99 20.31
C PRO A 358 -22.16 21.40 20.30
N TYR A 359 -20.95 21.54 19.74
CA TYR A 359 -20.39 22.83 19.36
C TYR A 359 -19.84 22.77 17.94
#